data_AF-A0A382I4Z1-F1
#
_entry.id   AF-A0A382I4Z1-F1
#
_cell.length_a   1.000
_cell.length_b   1.000
_cell.length_c   1.000
_cell.angle_alpha   90.00
_cell.angle_beta   90.00
_cell.angle_gamma   90.00
#
_symmetry.space_group_name_H-M   'P 1'
#
loop_
_entity.id
_entity.type
_entity.pdbx_description
1 polymer ?
#
loop_
_entity_poly.entity_id
_entity_poly.type
_entity_poly.pdbx_seq_one_letter_code
_entity_poly.pdbx_strand_id
1 'polypeptide(L)'
;MTDPVLVVDFELQREEEGELIVCATVHNHGARDIGNWSLKFDLPKSIRPRDGTVLRAQVGSHVTLAPTDERVLTTRGCVQLKFSGNLSMIQRLSDLPGGLYVSCVGEDDTLVHLPAALGNHNLESIASGRVLPSTYGGVTVAPAPAASPNAEVGSAAVTSPDSVGIVPRPSRTQRRDGSFHAMRLNYHGCVQSVSASTWLGCMLPVELSRSERDRATLVFVVEPELTDEAYRLQVETDGITIAAADSAGFFNAVTSLLQLSDLDGSTEVRWPCVLIEDWPRFHFRGLMLDCARHFHEKETILRTLDLMAQYRLNRFHWHLTDDEGWRVEI
;
A
#
# COMPACT_ATOMS: atom_id res chain seq x y z
N MET A 1 -16.07 24.58 -1.33
CA MET A 1 -15.66 24.34 -2.73
C MET A 1 -16.89 24.57 -3.58
N THR A 2 -16.81 25.47 -4.56
CA THR A 2 -17.87 25.64 -5.56
C THR A 2 -17.96 24.38 -6.40
N ASP A 3 -19.18 23.95 -6.76
CA ASP A 3 -19.37 22.79 -7.62
C ASP A 3 -18.56 22.92 -8.92
N PRO A 4 -18.01 21.81 -9.43
CA PRO A 4 -17.21 21.81 -10.64
C PRO A 4 -18.05 22.29 -11.83
N VAL A 5 -17.50 23.23 -12.58
CA VAL A 5 -18.16 23.84 -13.75
C VAL A 5 -18.32 22.85 -14.89
N LEU A 6 -17.41 21.88 -14.99
CA LEU A 6 -17.43 20.80 -15.97
C LEU A 6 -17.56 19.46 -15.25
N VAL A 7 -18.46 18.61 -15.73
CA VAL A 7 -18.71 17.27 -15.21
C VAL A 7 -18.68 16.29 -16.37
N VAL A 8 -18.09 15.11 -16.18
CA VAL A 8 -18.05 14.06 -17.21
C VAL A 8 -18.71 12.81 -16.69
N ASP A 9 -19.84 12.45 -17.30
CA ASP A 9 -20.55 11.20 -17.02
C ASP A 9 -20.01 10.09 -17.94
N PHE A 10 -19.88 8.87 -17.41
CA PHE A 10 -19.41 7.70 -18.17
C PHE A 10 -20.46 6.60 -18.21
N GLU A 11 -21.01 6.36 -19.39
CA GLU A 11 -21.89 5.22 -19.66
C GLU A 11 -21.12 4.15 -20.41
N LEU A 12 -21.05 2.97 -19.83
CA LEU A 12 -20.34 1.83 -20.37
C LEU A 12 -21.36 0.81 -20.92
N GLN A 13 -21.05 0.19 -22.05
CA GLN A 13 -21.87 -0.83 -22.69
C GLN A 13 -20.98 -1.96 -23.19
N ARG A 14 -21.32 -3.21 -22.85
CA ARG A 14 -20.61 -4.40 -23.36
C ARG A 14 -21.33 -4.90 -24.60
N GLU A 15 -20.58 -5.14 -25.68
CA GLU A 15 -21.11 -5.80 -26.88
C GLU A 15 -20.74 -7.29 -26.90
N GLU A 16 -21.55 -8.10 -27.59
CA GLU A 16 -21.41 -9.56 -27.66
C GLU A 16 -20.06 -10.01 -28.25
N GLU A 17 -19.44 -9.18 -29.09
CA GLU A 17 -18.15 -9.46 -29.75
C GLU A 17 -16.92 -9.24 -28.84
N GLY A 18 -17.12 -8.93 -27.56
CA GLY A 18 -16.02 -8.78 -26.61
C GLY A 18 -15.37 -7.40 -26.62
N GLU A 19 -16.14 -6.37 -26.93
CA GLU A 19 -15.73 -4.97 -26.88
C GLU A 19 -16.52 -4.20 -25.80
N LEU A 20 -15.84 -3.26 -25.14
CA LEU A 20 -16.44 -2.32 -24.21
C LEU A 20 -16.54 -0.97 -24.90
N ILE A 21 -17.77 -0.51 -25.13
CA ILE A 21 -18.06 0.84 -25.60
C ILE A 21 -18.26 1.74 -24.39
N VAL A 22 -17.70 2.94 -24.46
CA VAL A 22 -17.81 3.97 -23.43
C VAL A 22 -18.29 5.24 -24.09
N CYS A 23 -19.37 5.80 -23.55
CA CYS A 23 -19.88 7.12 -23.87
C CYS A 23 -19.51 8.06 -22.73
N ALA A 24 -18.60 9.01 -22.99
CA ALA A 24 -18.24 10.09 -22.09
C ALA A 24 -19.09 11.32 -22.43
N THR A 25 -20.02 11.69 -21.55
CA THR A 25 -20.86 12.89 -21.73
C THR A 25 -20.24 14.04 -20.97
N VAL A 26 -19.73 15.04 -21.68
CA VAL A 26 -19.09 16.23 -21.09
C VAL A 26 -20.14 17.32 -20.92
N HIS A 27 -20.48 17.66 -19.68
CA HIS A 27 -21.44 18.69 -19.31
C HIS A 27 -20.75 20.02 -19.00
N ASN A 28 -21.27 21.12 -19.55
CA ASN A 28 -20.85 22.47 -19.21
C ASN A 28 -21.92 23.16 -18.36
N HIS A 29 -21.72 23.15 -17.05
CA HIS A 29 -22.58 23.87 -16.10
C HIS A 29 -22.16 25.33 -15.90
N GLY A 30 -21.16 25.80 -16.67
CA GLY A 30 -20.64 27.15 -16.63
C GLY A 30 -21.58 28.18 -17.21
N ALA A 31 -21.08 29.42 -17.27
CA ALA A 31 -21.79 30.58 -17.79
C ALA A 31 -21.29 31.03 -19.18
N ARG A 32 -20.37 30.28 -19.79
CA ARG A 32 -19.76 30.60 -21.09
C ARG A 32 -19.66 29.36 -21.97
N ASP A 33 -19.78 29.57 -23.27
CA ASP A 33 -19.52 28.56 -24.28
C ASP A 33 -18.01 28.28 -24.38
N ILE A 34 -17.66 27.04 -24.68
CA ILE A 34 -16.26 26.61 -24.80
C ILE A 34 -16.02 26.13 -26.23
N GLY A 35 -15.30 26.94 -27.00
CA GLY A 35 -14.93 26.63 -28.39
C GLY A 35 -13.64 25.82 -28.52
N ASN A 36 -13.48 25.09 -29.62
CA ASN A 36 -12.26 24.39 -30.04
C ASN A 36 -11.64 23.56 -28.91
N TRP A 37 -12.47 22.76 -28.25
CA TRP A 37 -12.11 22.07 -27.03
C TRP A 37 -11.72 20.60 -27.27
N SER A 38 -11.09 20.00 -26.27
CA SER A 38 -10.79 18.57 -26.20
C SER A 38 -10.87 18.08 -24.74
N LEU A 39 -11.42 16.88 -24.55
CA LEU A 39 -11.42 16.19 -23.27
C LEU A 39 -10.08 15.46 -23.08
N LYS A 40 -9.50 15.59 -21.90
CA LYS A 40 -8.29 14.89 -21.49
C LYS A 40 -8.52 14.14 -20.20
N PHE A 41 -7.93 12.95 -20.11
CA PHE A 41 -8.01 12.06 -18.96
C PHE A 41 -6.91 11.00 -19.03
N ASP A 42 -6.71 10.31 -17.92
CA ASP A 42 -5.77 9.21 -17.82
C ASP A 42 -6.52 7.87 -17.84
N LEU A 43 -6.19 7.02 -18.79
CA LEU A 43 -6.69 5.66 -18.93
C LEU A 43 -5.55 4.76 -19.42
N PRO A 44 -5.07 3.79 -18.62
CA PRO A 44 -3.87 2.98 -18.92
C PRO A 44 -4.13 1.89 -19.97
N LYS A 45 -5.14 2.06 -20.81
CA LYS A 45 -5.61 1.08 -21.79
C LYS A 45 -5.81 1.77 -23.13
N SER A 46 -5.40 1.11 -24.19
CA SER A 46 -5.57 1.63 -25.55
C SER A 46 -7.05 1.68 -25.91
N ILE A 47 -7.46 2.79 -26.53
CA ILE A 47 -8.83 3.02 -26.97
C ILE A 47 -8.92 3.27 -28.47
N ARG A 48 -10.11 3.04 -29.02
CA ARG A 48 -10.47 3.36 -30.40
C ARG A 48 -11.65 4.33 -30.41
N PRO A 49 -11.53 5.49 -31.08
CA PRO A 49 -12.64 6.44 -31.15
C PRO A 49 -13.83 5.87 -31.92
N ARG A 50 -15.04 6.32 -31.60
CA ARG A 50 -16.32 5.92 -32.23
C ARG A 50 -17.19 7.15 -32.49
N ASP A 51 -18.18 7.01 -33.37
CA ASP A 51 -19.31 7.92 -33.57
C ASP A 51 -18.99 9.42 -33.37
N GLY A 52 -18.40 10.06 -34.38
CA GLY A 52 -18.14 11.51 -34.32
C GLY A 52 -17.06 11.92 -33.31
N THR A 53 -16.32 10.98 -32.72
CA THR A 53 -15.17 11.26 -31.85
C THR A 53 -13.86 11.08 -32.61
N VAL A 54 -12.87 11.92 -32.33
CA VAL A 54 -11.49 11.79 -32.81
C VAL A 54 -10.56 11.59 -31.62
N LEU A 55 -9.73 10.56 -31.69
CA LEU A 55 -8.58 10.39 -30.79
C LEU A 55 -7.43 11.24 -31.33
N ARG A 56 -7.15 12.38 -30.70
CA ARG A 56 -6.08 13.29 -31.13
C ARG A 56 -4.70 12.76 -30.73
N ALA A 57 -4.60 12.20 -29.53
CA ALA A 57 -3.36 11.62 -29.01
C ALA A 57 -3.66 10.63 -27.88
N GLN A 58 -2.82 9.61 -27.77
CA GLN A 58 -2.66 8.79 -26.58
C GLN A 58 -1.17 8.51 -26.37
N VAL A 59 -0.60 8.98 -25.25
CA VAL A 59 0.80 8.74 -24.88
C VAL A 59 0.80 8.17 -23.47
N GLY A 60 1.26 6.92 -23.33
CA GLY A 60 1.06 6.17 -22.09
C GLY A 60 -0.42 6.08 -21.72
N SER A 61 -0.77 6.47 -20.49
CA SER A 61 -2.15 6.57 -20.03
C SER A 61 -2.86 7.85 -20.47
N HIS A 62 -2.14 8.89 -20.92
CA HIS A 62 -2.75 10.19 -21.15
C HIS A 62 -3.48 10.24 -22.50
N VAL A 63 -4.79 10.44 -22.46
CA VAL A 63 -5.70 10.42 -23.61
C VAL A 63 -6.20 11.83 -23.94
N THR A 64 -6.31 12.16 -25.23
CA THR A 64 -6.97 13.37 -25.72
C THR A 64 -8.03 13.03 -26.76
N LEU A 65 -9.30 13.25 -26.41
CA LEU A 65 -10.47 13.08 -27.29
C LEU A 65 -11.06 14.44 -27.68
N ALA A 66 -11.60 14.53 -28.88
CA ALA A 66 -12.35 15.69 -29.33
C ALA A 66 -13.53 15.28 -30.22
N PRO A 67 -14.60 16.08 -30.28
CA PRO A 67 -15.64 15.90 -31.28
C PRO A 67 -15.09 16.21 -32.69
N THR A 68 -15.63 15.54 -33.71
CA THR A 68 -15.27 15.74 -35.12
C THR A 68 -15.85 17.06 -35.65
N ASP A 69 -17.16 17.24 -35.43
CA ASP A 69 -17.94 18.34 -36.01
C ASP A 69 -18.38 19.38 -34.97
N GLU A 70 -18.72 18.96 -33.76
CA GLU A 70 -19.25 19.83 -32.71
C GLU A 70 -18.16 20.59 -31.97
N ARG A 71 -17.73 21.73 -32.54
CA ARG A 71 -16.58 22.48 -32.02
C ARG A 71 -16.89 23.41 -30.84
N VAL A 72 -18.14 23.50 -30.39
CA VAL A 72 -18.55 24.38 -29.30
C VAL A 72 -19.35 23.60 -28.27
N LEU A 73 -18.83 23.55 -27.04
CA LEU A 73 -19.55 23.05 -25.88
C LEU A 73 -20.33 24.20 -25.24
N THR A 74 -21.62 24.28 -25.54
CA THR A 74 -22.49 25.40 -25.16
C THR A 74 -22.74 25.47 -23.65
N THR A 75 -23.04 26.68 -23.18
CA THR A 75 -23.44 26.97 -21.80
C THR A 75 -24.67 26.14 -21.43
N ARG A 76 -24.61 25.42 -20.30
CA ARG A 76 -25.65 24.46 -19.85
C ARG A 76 -25.86 23.26 -20.81
N GLY A 77 -25.04 23.12 -21.84
CA GLY A 77 -25.09 22.04 -22.81
C GLY A 77 -24.23 20.84 -22.42
N CYS A 78 -24.26 19.81 -23.26
CA CYS A 78 -23.38 18.65 -23.14
C CYS A 78 -23.05 18.07 -24.51
N VAL A 79 -21.90 17.42 -24.61
CA VAL A 79 -21.43 16.73 -25.83
C VAL A 79 -20.98 15.32 -25.47
N GLN A 80 -21.36 14.35 -26.30
CA GLN A 80 -20.97 12.95 -26.12
C GLN A 80 -19.73 12.61 -26.94
N LEU A 81 -18.74 12.01 -26.28
CA LEU A 81 -17.55 11.45 -26.90
C LEU A 81 -17.55 9.95 -26.67
N LYS A 82 -17.61 9.18 -27.76
CA LYS A 82 -17.64 7.72 -27.71
C LYS A 82 -16.29 7.12 -28.08
N PHE A 83 -15.91 6.11 -27.34
CA PHE A 83 -14.74 5.30 -27.64
C PHE A 83 -14.98 3.86 -27.23
N SER A 84 -14.08 2.99 -27.64
CA SER A 84 -14.19 1.55 -27.45
C SER A 84 -12.84 0.94 -27.11
N GLY A 85 -12.84 -0.19 -26.42
CA GLY A 85 -11.62 -0.91 -26.08
C GLY A 85 -11.92 -2.35 -25.64
N ASN A 86 -10.90 -3.04 -25.15
CA ASN A 86 -11.07 -4.40 -24.64
C ASN A 86 -12.08 -4.44 -23.47
N LEU A 87 -12.82 -5.54 -23.26
CA LEU A 87 -13.68 -5.75 -22.09
C LEU A 87 -13.01 -5.53 -20.73
N SER A 88 -11.68 -5.69 -20.66
CA SER A 88 -10.89 -5.43 -19.46
C SER A 88 -10.45 -3.98 -19.28
N MET A 89 -10.95 -3.06 -20.12
CA MET A 89 -10.54 -1.66 -20.12
C MET A 89 -10.96 -0.95 -18.83
N ILE A 90 -12.21 -1.16 -18.40
CA ILE A 90 -12.75 -0.65 -17.13
C ILE A 90 -13.49 -1.80 -16.44
N GLN A 91 -12.96 -2.26 -15.31
CA GLN A 91 -13.55 -3.35 -14.52
C GLN A 91 -13.90 -2.93 -13.10
N ARG A 92 -13.20 -1.93 -12.56
CA ARG A 92 -13.34 -1.41 -11.21
C ARG A 92 -13.42 0.11 -11.24
N LEU A 93 -13.90 0.69 -10.13
CA LEU A 93 -13.93 2.15 -9.98
C LEU A 93 -12.55 2.77 -10.17
N SER A 94 -11.48 2.07 -9.76
CA SER A 94 -10.09 2.51 -9.96
C SER A 94 -9.63 2.53 -11.42
N ASP A 95 -10.35 1.86 -12.33
CA ASP A 95 -10.03 1.83 -13.76
C ASP A 95 -10.77 2.93 -14.53
N LEU A 96 -11.69 3.65 -13.88
CA LEU A 96 -12.38 4.77 -14.52
C LEU A 96 -11.37 5.85 -14.92
N PRO A 97 -11.62 6.56 -16.02
CA PRO A 97 -10.81 7.71 -16.42
C PRO A 97 -10.54 8.68 -15.25
N GLY A 98 -9.26 8.82 -14.92
CA GLY A 98 -8.77 9.74 -13.89
C GLY A 98 -8.29 11.06 -14.49
N GLY A 99 -7.97 12.04 -13.63
CA GLY A 99 -7.29 13.27 -14.09
C GLY A 99 -8.07 14.05 -15.15
N LEU A 100 -9.39 14.15 -15.02
CA LEU A 100 -10.28 14.74 -16.03
C LEU A 100 -10.10 16.26 -16.14
N TYR A 101 -9.88 16.75 -17.37
CA TYR A 101 -9.92 18.19 -17.66
C TYR A 101 -10.23 18.45 -19.14
N VAL A 102 -10.77 19.63 -19.42
CA VAL A 102 -11.00 20.12 -20.79
C VAL A 102 -9.90 21.11 -21.15
N SER A 103 -9.33 20.98 -22.35
CA SER A 103 -8.45 21.99 -22.91
C SER A 103 -9.14 22.73 -24.05
N CYS A 104 -9.06 24.06 -24.04
CA CYS A 104 -9.62 24.93 -25.08
C CYS A 104 -8.68 26.09 -25.38
N VAL A 105 -8.92 26.77 -26.50
CA VAL A 105 -8.18 27.99 -26.87
C VAL A 105 -8.95 29.20 -26.33
N GLY A 106 -8.30 30.02 -25.52
CA GLY A 106 -8.85 31.26 -24.95
C GLY A 106 -8.92 32.41 -25.97
N GLU A 107 -9.47 33.54 -25.55
CA GLU A 107 -9.65 34.74 -26.40
C GLU A 107 -8.31 35.28 -26.94
N ASP A 108 -7.21 35.09 -26.21
CA ASP A 108 -5.84 35.52 -26.57
C ASP A 108 -5.03 34.43 -27.30
N ASP A 109 -5.69 33.42 -27.89
CA ASP A 109 -5.06 32.25 -28.55
C ASP A 109 -4.18 31.38 -27.62
N THR A 110 -4.35 31.54 -26.29
CA THR A 110 -3.64 30.75 -25.28
C THR A 110 -4.38 29.46 -24.95
N LEU A 111 -3.64 28.37 -24.71
CA LEU A 111 -4.21 27.10 -24.27
C LEU A 111 -4.64 27.22 -22.80
N VAL A 112 -5.91 26.97 -22.52
CA VAL A 112 -6.51 26.99 -21.18
C VAL A 112 -6.94 25.59 -20.80
N HIS A 113 -6.64 25.19 -19.55
CA HIS A 113 -7.05 23.92 -18.96
C HIS A 113 -8.11 24.15 -17.88
N LEU A 114 -9.28 23.57 -18.08
CA LEU A 114 -10.43 23.68 -17.18
C LEU A 114 -10.62 22.33 -16.48
N PRO A 115 -10.51 22.26 -15.15
CA PRO A 115 -10.71 21.00 -14.42
C PRO A 115 -12.13 20.50 -14.64
N ALA A 116 -12.28 19.19 -14.80
CA ALA A 116 -13.57 18.53 -14.91
C ALA A 116 -13.69 17.48 -13.80
N ALA A 117 -14.87 17.36 -13.20
CA ALA A 117 -15.13 16.33 -12.22
C ALA A 117 -15.68 15.07 -12.87
N LEU A 118 -15.40 13.93 -12.24
CA LEU A 118 -16.11 12.69 -12.53
C LEU A 118 -17.57 12.85 -12.07
N GLY A 119 -18.51 12.64 -13.00
CA GLY A 119 -19.94 12.66 -12.73
C GLY A 119 -20.50 11.25 -12.54
N ASN A 120 -21.72 11.02 -13.05
CA ASN A 120 -22.37 9.72 -12.94
C ASN A 120 -21.66 8.67 -13.78
N HIS A 121 -21.71 7.42 -13.33
CA HIS A 121 -21.29 6.29 -14.12
C HIS A 121 -22.18 5.07 -13.87
N ASN A 122 -22.30 4.19 -14.86
CA ASN A 122 -23.08 2.97 -14.73
C ASN A 122 -22.22 1.73 -14.39
N LEU A 123 -20.98 1.91 -13.94
CA LEU A 123 -20.06 0.81 -13.68
C LEU A 123 -20.61 -0.21 -12.66
N GLU A 124 -21.31 0.23 -11.62
CA GLU A 124 -21.95 -0.66 -10.64
C GLU A 124 -23.08 -1.52 -11.26
N SER A 125 -23.80 -0.98 -12.24
CA SER A 125 -24.86 -1.72 -12.96
C SER A 125 -24.29 -2.82 -13.88
N ILE A 126 -23.08 -2.61 -14.38
CA ILE A 126 -22.32 -3.60 -15.18
C ILE A 126 -21.57 -4.59 -14.27
N ALA A 127 -21.23 -4.17 -13.06
CA ALA A 127 -20.63 -4.98 -12.01
C ALA A 127 -21.67 -5.73 -11.14
N SER A 128 -22.89 -5.92 -11.63
CA SER A 128 -24.02 -6.58 -10.93
C SER A 128 -23.85 -8.10 -10.73
N GLY A 129 -22.68 -8.52 -10.26
CA GLY A 129 -22.48 -9.82 -9.58
C GLY A 129 -21.59 -10.82 -10.30
N ARG A 130 -21.04 -10.50 -11.47
CA ARG A 130 -19.96 -11.27 -12.09
C ARG A 130 -18.81 -10.33 -12.43
N VAL A 131 -17.86 -10.19 -11.51
CA VAL A 131 -16.50 -9.90 -11.96
C VAL A 131 -16.15 -11.00 -12.94
N LEU A 132 -15.88 -10.62 -14.19
CA LEU A 132 -15.46 -11.58 -15.19
C LEU A 132 -14.19 -12.26 -14.64
N PRO A 133 -14.14 -13.59 -14.59
CA PRO A 133 -12.90 -14.26 -14.30
C PRO A 133 -11.84 -13.78 -15.28
N SER A 134 -10.75 -13.21 -14.78
CA SER A 134 -9.55 -13.12 -15.61
C SER A 134 -9.02 -14.54 -15.71
N THR A 135 -9.06 -15.15 -16.89
CA THR A 135 -8.36 -16.42 -17.11
C THR A 135 -6.86 -16.15 -17.16
N TYR A 136 -6.23 -16.15 -15.99
CA TYR A 136 -4.80 -16.44 -15.86
C TYR A 136 -4.71 -17.85 -15.28
N GLY A 137 -4.34 -18.84 -16.10
CA GLY A 137 -4.13 -20.22 -15.63
C GLY A 137 -5.41 -21.07 -15.39
N GLY A 138 -6.57 -20.69 -15.93
CA GLY A 138 -7.76 -21.56 -15.93
C GLY A 138 -8.56 -21.63 -14.62
N VAL A 139 -8.29 -20.76 -13.64
CA VAL A 139 -9.06 -20.68 -12.39
C VAL A 139 -9.92 -19.41 -12.37
N THR A 140 -11.23 -19.61 -12.35
CA THR A 140 -12.26 -18.57 -12.23
C THR A 140 -12.52 -18.28 -10.76
N VAL A 141 -12.06 -17.13 -10.25
CA VAL A 141 -12.50 -16.61 -8.94
C VAL A 141 -13.16 -15.24 -9.18
N ALA A 142 -14.44 -15.12 -8.87
CA ALA A 142 -15.14 -13.84 -8.85
C ALA A 142 -14.85 -13.13 -7.51
N PRO A 143 -14.25 -11.93 -7.48
CA PRO A 143 -14.22 -11.10 -6.28
C PRO A 143 -15.58 -10.40 -6.13
N ALA A 144 -16.32 -10.72 -5.07
CA ALA A 144 -17.43 -9.91 -4.60
C ALA A 144 -16.88 -8.69 -3.80
N PRO A 145 -17.59 -7.55 -3.73
CA PRO A 145 -17.21 -6.43 -2.88
C PRO A 145 -17.20 -6.90 -1.41
N ALA A 146 -16.01 -7.05 -0.82
CA ALA A 146 -15.68 -7.15 0.61
C ALA A 146 -16.60 -7.93 1.58
N ALA A 147 -17.56 -8.73 1.14
CA ALA A 147 -18.06 -9.87 1.88
C ALA A 147 -17.14 -11.02 1.49
N SER A 148 -15.99 -11.10 2.17
CA SER A 148 -15.22 -12.33 2.20
C SER A 148 -16.23 -13.44 2.52
N PRO A 149 -16.38 -14.52 1.73
CA PRO A 149 -17.28 -15.63 2.09
C PRO A 149 -16.85 -16.30 3.42
N ASN A 150 -15.70 -15.90 3.98
CA ASN A 150 -15.22 -16.25 5.32
C ASN A 150 -15.55 -15.20 6.41
N ALA A 151 -16.28 -14.12 6.12
CA ALA A 151 -16.61 -13.09 7.10
C ALA A 151 -17.69 -13.54 8.10
N GLU A 152 -18.54 -14.50 7.73
CA GLU A 152 -19.62 -15.02 8.60
C GLU A 152 -19.47 -16.48 9.02
N VAL A 153 -18.37 -17.16 8.64
CA VAL A 153 -17.95 -18.33 9.42
C VAL A 153 -17.21 -17.76 10.60
N GLY A 154 -17.90 -17.66 11.74
CA GLY A 154 -17.34 -17.16 12.98
C GLY A 154 -15.91 -17.65 13.17
N SER A 155 -14.95 -16.78 12.86
CA SER A 155 -13.58 -16.94 13.26
C SER A 155 -13.57 -16.64 14.75
N ALA A 156 -14.11 -17.57 15.54
CA ALA A 156 -13.60 -17.78 16.87
C ALA A 156 -12.09 -17.89 16.65
N ALA A 157 -11.34 -16.87 17.10
CA ALA A 157 -9.91 -16.88 17.02
C ALA A 157 -9.48 -18.19 17.68
N VAL A 158 -9.12 -19.19 16.87
CA VAL A 158 -8.51 -20.41 17.38
C VAL A 158 -7.11 -19.97 17.77
N THR A 159 -7.00 -19.36 18.94
CA THR A 159 -5.74 -19.13 19.60
C THR A 159 -5.26 -20.52 19.99
N SER A 160 -4.34 -21.08 19.21
CA SER A 160 -3.61 -22.25 19.69
C SER A 160 -2.98 -21.85 21.02
N PRO A 161 -3.15 -22.61 22.12
CA PRO A 161 -2.66 -22.23 23.44
C PRO A 161 -1.14 -21.94 23.46
N ASP A 162 -0.41 -22.48 22.49
CA ASP A 162 1.04 -22.27 22.31
C ASP A 162 1.42 -21.02 21.49
N SER A 163 0.48 -20.36 20.82
CA SER A 163 0.79 -19.18 20.00
C SER A 163 1.03 -17.97 20.88
N VAL A 164 2.19 -17.34 20.73
CA VAL A 164 2.56 -16.09 21.41
C VAL A 164 2.22 -14.83 20.62
N GLY A 165 1.54 -14.97 19.47
CA GLY A 165 1.07 -13.83 18.66
C GLY A 165 2.17 -13.08 17.91
N ILE A 166 3.41 -13.57 17.90
CA ILE A 166 4.52 -12.95 17.16
C ILE A 166 4.37 -13.18 15.65
N VAL A 167 4.58 -12.10 14.88
CA VAL A 167 4.56 -12.05 13.42
C VAL A 167 5.86 -11.42 12.90
N PRO A 168 6.62 -12.07 12.00
CA PRO A 168 6.43 -13.45 11.53
C PRO A 168 6.51 -14.49 12.66
N ARG A 169 5.77 -15.59 12.50
CA ARG A 169 5.75 -16.70 13.47
C ARG A 169 7.16 -17.25 13.65
N PRO A 170 7.69 -17.31 14.88
CA PRO A 170 8.99 -17.89 15.13
C PRO A 170 9.07 -19.37 14.77
N SER A 171 10.26 -19.81 14.37
CA SER A 171 10.55 -21.19 14.02
C SER A 171 10.29 -22.16 15.17
N ARG A 172 10.66 -21.76 16.40
CA ARG A 172 10.35 -22.50 17.63
C ARG A 172 9.93 -21.55 18.75
N THR A 173 8.91 -21.95 19.49
CA THR A 173 8.42 -21.23 20.67
C THR A 173 8.02 -22.24 21.75
N GLN A 174 8.44 -21.97 22.98
CA GLN A 174 8.04 -22.71 24.17
C GLN A 174 7.59 -21.71 25.23
N ARG A 175 6.27 -21.65 25.49
CA ARG A 175 5.74 -20.88 26.62
C ARG A 175 6.20 -21.52 27.94
N ARG A 176 6.41 -20.67 28.94
CA ARG A 176 6.73 -21.06 30.31
C ARG A 176 5.75 -20.37 31.25
N ASP A 177 5.58 -20.94 32.44
CA ASP A 177 4.72 -20.34 33.45
C ASP A 177 5.35 -19.05 34.00
N GLY A 178 4.53 -18.03 34.21
CA GLY A 178 4.95 -16.75 34.76
C GLY A 178 5.07 -15.63 33.74
N SER A 179 5.50 -14.48 34.23
CA SER A 179 5.71 -13.27 33.44
C SER A 179 6.75 -12.38 34.12
N PHE A 180 7.52 -11.68 33.31
CA PHE A 180 8.43 -10.63 33.73
C PHE A 180 7.72 -9.28 33.62
N HIS A 181 7.95 -8.39 34.58
CA HIS A 181 7.36 -7.05 34.61
C HIS A 181 8.45 -6.04 34.91
N ALA A 182 8.48 -4.93 34.17
CA ALA A 182 9.44 -3.87 34.44
C ALA A 182 8.97 -2.50 33.95
N MET A 183 9.18 -1.48 34.79
CA MET A 183 9.13 -0.06 34.39
C MET A 183 10.50 0.46 33.91
N ARG A 184 11.58 -0.24 34.29
CA ARG A 184 12.97 0.08 33.94
C ARG A 184 13.72 -1.20 33.58
N LEU A 185 14.46 -1.17 32.48
CA LEU A 185 15.37 -2.24 32.09
C LEU A 185 16.81 -1.75 32.19
N ASN A 186 17.58 -2.40 33.05
CA ASN A 186 19.02 -2.25 33.06
C ASN A 186 19.59 -3.26 32.08
N TYR A 187 20.25 -2.80 31.02
CA TYR A 187 20.77 -3.70 30.01
C TYR A 187 22.28 -3.82 30.05
N HIS A 188 22.78 -5.01 29.71
CA HIS A 188 24.19 -5.26 29.45
C HIS A 188 24.32 -5.88 28.06
N GLY A 189 25.26 -5.39 27.24
CA GLY A 189 25.42 -5.88 25.88
C GLY A 189 26.74 -5.53 25.22
N CYS A 190 26.89 -6.01 24.00
CA CYS A 190 28.07 -5.87 23.16
C CYS A 190 27.90 -4.76 22.11
N VAL A 191 28.92 -4.52 21.28
CA VAL A 191 28.84 -3.52 20.21
C VAL A 191 27.79 -3.88 19.15
N GLN A 192 27.59 -5.17 18.88
CA GLN A 192 26.58 -5.65 17.93
C GLN A 192 25.14 -5.43 18.42
N SER A 193 24.91 -5.33 19.73
CA SER A 193 23.56 -5.13 20.28
C SER A 193 23.13 -3.66 20.35
N VAL A 194 23.98 -2.70 19.95
CA VAL A 194 23.70 -1.26 20.10
C VAL A 194 22.41 -0.87 19.37
N SER A 195 22.29 -1.18 18.07
CA SER A 195 21.09 -0.86 17.28
C SER A 195 19.81 -1.49 17.86
N ALA A 196 19.91 -2.73 18.35
CA ALA A 196 18.78 -3.42 18.97
C ALA A 196 18.35 -2.74 20.27
N SER A 197 19.30 -2.38 21.13
CA SER A 197 19.00 -1.69 22.40
C SER A 197 18.45 -0.28 22.19
N THR A 198 18.98 0.47 21.21
CA THR A 198 18.46 1.79 20.85
C THR A 198 17.03 1.69 20.34
N TRP A 199 16.75 0.76 19.41
CA TRP A 199 15.41 0.56 18.87
C TRP A 199 14.41 0.18 19.97
N LEU A 200 14.78 -0.76 20.83
CA LEU A 200 13.95 -1.17 21.96
C LEU A 200 13.59 0.02 22.87
N GLY A 201 14.55 0.88 23.19
CA GLY A 201 14.33 2.07 24.01
C GLY A 201 13.48 3.16 23.33
N CYS A 202 13.48 3.23 22.00
CA CYS A 202 12.59 4.13 21.26
C CYS A 202 11.14 3.63 21.19
N MET A 203 10.96 2.30 21.19
CA MET A 203 9.65 1.67 20.96
C MET A 203 8.89 1.31 22.23
N LEU A 204 9.59 1.13 23.36
CA LEU A 204 8.95 0.80 24.64
C LEU A 204 8.83 2.03 25.55
N PRO A 205 7.74 2.13 26.33
CA PRO A 205 7.59 3.15 27.37
C PRO A 205 8.37 2.78 28.65
N VAL A 206 9.59 2.24 28.52
CA VAL A 206 10.44 1.84 29.66
C VAL A 206 11.72 2.65 29.70
N GLU A 207 12.21 2.95 30.90
CA GLU A 207 13.52 3.57 31.05
C GLU A 207 14.61 2.51 30.78
N LEU A 208 15.37 2.68 29.69
CA LEU A 208 16.46 1.78 29.32
C LEU A 208 17.80 2.38 29.76
N SER A 209 18.54 1.72 30.65
CA SER A 209 19.84 2.20 31.11
C SER A 209 20.92 1.12 31.03
N ARG A 210 22.14 1.50 30.63
CA ARG A 210 23.25 0.55 30.52
C ARG A 210 23.80 0.22 31.91
N SER A 211 24.14 -1.04 32.13
CA SER A 211 24.63 -1.53 33.43
C SER A 211 25.72 -2.60 33.29
N GLU A 212 26.39 -2.86 34.41
CA GLU A 212 27.22 -4.06 34.58
C GLU A 212 26.35 -5.32 34.53
N ARG A 213 26.94 -6.43 34.08
CA ARG A 213 26.22 -7.67 33.78
C ARG A 213 25.45 -8.24 34.98
N ASP A 214 26.03 -8.14 36.18
CA ASP A 214 25.47 -8.63 37.44
C ASP A 214 24.22 -7.87 37.90
N ARG A 215 23.99 -6.67 37.35
CA ARG A 215 22.86 -5.79 37.68
C ARG A 215 21.86 -5.63 36.53
N ALA A 216 22.10 -6.30 35.42
CA ALA A 216 21.29 -6.21 34.22
C ALA A 216 20.08 -7.14 34.30
N THR A 217 18.90 -6.61 33.97
CA THR A 217 17.66 -7.37 33.77
C THR A 217 17.43 -7.72 32.31
N LEU A 218 18.18 -7.10 31.38
CA LEU A 218 18.23 -7.45 29.97
C LEU A 218 19.68 -7.71 29.54
N VAL A 219 20.01 -8.94 29.16
CA VAL A 219 21.38 -9.31 28.80
C VAL A 219 21.45 -9.74 27.33
N PHE A 220 22.30 -9.05 26.57
CA PHE A 220 22.68 -9.45 25.21
C PHE A 220 23.96 -10.30 25.25
N VAL A 221 23.90 -11.50 24.68
CA VAL A 221 24.96 -12.50 24.66
C VAL A 221 25.36 -12.82 23.23
N VAL A 222 26.65 -12.77 22.92
CA VAL A 222 27.13 -13.22 21.61
C VAL A 222 27.23 -14.74 21.62
N GLU A 223 26.49 -15.41 20.72
CA GLU A 223 26.57 -16.84 20.47
C GLU A 223 27.03 -17.06 19.01
N PRO A 224 28.36 -17.22 18.76
CA PRO A 224 28.92 -17.27 17.40
C PRO A 224 28.45 -18.46 16.54
N GLU A 225 27.94 -19.52 17.18
CA GLU A 225 27.47 -20.73 16.52
C GLU A 225 26.07 -20.58 15.88
N LEU A 226 25.35 -19.49 16.20
CA LEU A 226 24.08 -19.18 15.56
C LEU A 226 24.30 -18.68 14.12
N THR A 227 23.46 -19.11 13.20
CA THR A 227 23.50 -18.64 11.81
C THR A 227 23.12 -17.16 11.71
N ASP A 228 23.48 -16.51 10.60
CA ASP A 228 23.13 -15.13 10.30
C ASP A 228 21.65 -14.81 10.59
N GLU A 229 21.42 -13.68 11.24
CA GLU A 229 20.11 -13.17 11.65
C GLU A 229 19.32 -14.06 12.65
N ALA A 230 19.84 -15.22 13.05
CA ALA A 230 19.21 -16.09 14.01
C ALA A 230 19.40 -15.57 15.45
N TYR A 231 18.45 -15.93 16.31
CA TYR A 231 18.50 -15.54 17.71
C TYR A 231 17.84 -16.56 18.63
N ARG A 232 18.22 -16.51 19.90
CA ARG A 232 17.50 -17.09 21.03
C ARG A 232 17.03 -15.98 21.95
N LEU A 233 15.74 -15.94 22.26
CA LEU A 233 15.14 -15.02 23.22
C LEU A 233 14.56 -15.83 24.37
N GLN A 234 14.99 -15.53 25.59
CA GLN A 234 14.51 -16.17 26.81
C GLN A 234 14.00 -15.09 27.76
N VAL A 235 12.73 -15.19 28.12
CA VAL A 235 12.08 -14.36 29.15
C VAL A 235 11.81 -15.24 30.35
N GLU A 236 12.39 -14.91 31.48
CA GLU A 236 12.21 -15.56 32.79
C GLU A 236 11.59 -14.59 33.79
N THR A 237 11.20 -15.06 34.97
CA THR A 237 10.55 -14.20 35.98
C THR A 237 11.45 -13.11 36.55
N ASP A 238 12.77 -13.22 36.39
CA ASP A 238 13.79 -12.32 36.92
C ASP A 238 14.53 -11.50 35.84
N GLY A 239 14.30 -11.78 34.55
CA GLY A 239 14.92 -11.01 33.48
C GLY A 239 14.77 -11.60 32.08
N ILE A 240 15.47 -10.98 31.14
CA ILE A 240 15.43 -11.28 29.71
C ILE A 240 16.87 -11.52 29.22
N THR A 241 17.07 -12.62 28.50
CA THR A 241 18.33 -12.91 27.80
C THR A 241 18.08 -13.00 26.29
N ILE A 242 18.90 -12.30 25.52
CA ILE A 242 18.92 -12.36 24.07
C ILE A 242 20.29 -12.85 23.62
N ALA A 243 20.34 -13.92 22.83
CA ALA A 243 21.55 -14.43 22.22
C ALA A 243 21.49 -14.37 20.69
N ALA A 244 22.57 -13.92 20.05
CA ALA A 244 22.71 -13.87 18.59
C ALA A 244 24.20 -13.86 18.19
N ALA A 245 24.50 -14.23 16.94
CA ALA A 245 25.86 -14.14 16.39
C ALA A 245 26.19 -12.73 15.85
N ASP A 246 25.17 -12.01 15.36
CA ASP A 246 25.32 -10.73 14.66
C ASP A 246 24.30 -9.67 15.12
N SER A 247 24.46 -8.44 14.61
CA SER A 247 23.57 -7.33 14.92
C SER A 247 22.13 -7.54 14.43
N ALA A 248 21.95 -8.29 13.34
CA ALA A 248 20.63 -8.54 12.75
C ALA A 248 19.81 -9.53 13.60
N GLY A 249 20.45 -10.56 14.17
CA GLY A 249 19.85 -11.48 15.11
C GLY A 249 19.46 -10.79 16.41
N PHE A 250 20.32 -9.92 16.95
CA PHE A 250 19.95 -9.08 18.10
C PHE A 250 18.73 -8.20 17.78
N PHE A 251 18.69 -7.60 16.59
CA PHE A 251 17.56 -6.79 16.15
C PHE A 251 16.27 -7.62 16.00
N ASN A 252 16.36 -8.80 15.41
CA ASN A 252 15.22 -9.72 15.26
C ASN A 252 14.67 -10.21 16.61
N ALA A 253 15.55 -10.40 17.60
CA ALA A 253 15.14 -10.77 18.94
C ALA A 253 14.36 -9.65 19.63
N VAL A 254 14.83 -8.39 19.54
CA VAL A 254 14.10 -7.26 20.14
C VAL A 254 12.79 -6.98 19.41
N THR A 255 12.68 -7.21 18.10
CA THR A 255 11.38 -7.10 17.41
C THR A 255 10.38 -8.16 17.89
N SER A 256 10.84 -9.37 18.21
CA SER A 256 10.02 -10.37 18.91
C SER A 256 9.64 -9.93 20.31
N LEU A 257 10.59 -9.42 21.09
CA LEU A 257 10.34 -8.93 22.45
C LEU A 257 9.30 -7.80 22.45
N LEU A 258 9.38 -6.87 21.49
CA LEU A 258 8.43 -5.78 21.31
C LEU A 258 7.00 -6.27 21.06
N GLN A 259 6.83 -7.34 20.28
CA GLN A 259 5.51 -7.91 19.99
C GLN A 259 4.96 -8.76 21.16
N LEU A 260 5.85 -9.25 22.03
CA LEU A 260 5.48 -9.92 23.27
C LEU A 260 5.09 -8.94 24.38
N SER A 261 5.48 -7.67 24.26
CA SER A 261 5.16 -6.63 25.24
C SER A 261 3.66 -6.41 25.30
N ASP A 262 3.10 -6.63 26.48
CA ASP A 262 1.72 -6.25 26.80
C ASP A 262 1.71 -4.75 27.15
N LEU A 263 1.31 -3.93 26.18
CA LEU A 263 1.23 -2.48 26.32
C LEU A 263 -0.23 -2.10 26.62
N ASP A 264 -0.61 -2.17 27.88
CA ASP A 264 -1.94 -1.81 28.39
C ASP A 264 -2.12 -0.30 28.62
N GLY A 265 -1.14 0.52 28.20
CA GLY A 265 -1.08 1.95 28.44
C GLY A 265 -0.45 2.32 29.79
N SER A 266 -0.01 1.36 30.59
CA SER A 266 0.77 1.61 31.79
C SER A 266 2.26 1.84 31.47
N THR A 267 3.00 2.37 32.45
CA THR A 267 4.46 2.50 32.38
C THR A 267 5.20 1.21 32.75
N GLU A 268 4.48 0.17 33.19
CA GLU A 268 5.03 -1.15 33.51
C GLU A 268 4.73 -2.08 32.34
N VAL A 269 5.79 -2.54 31.66
CA VAL A 269 5.60 -3.48 30.56
C VAL A 269 5.68 -4.89 31.10
N ARG A 270 4.73 -5.73 30.67
CA ARG A 270 4.67 -7.15 31.01
C ARG A 270 5.07 -8.00 29.81
N TRP A 271 5.89 -9.01 30.05
CA TRP A 271 6.25 -10.05 29.09
C TRP A 271 5.91 -11.44 29.64
N PRO A 272 5.29 -12.33 28.87
CA PRO A 272 5.12 -13.72 29.28
C PRO A 272 6.48 -14.44 29.30
N CYS A 273 6.67 -15.36 30.26
CA CYS A 273 7.86 -16.21 30.25
C CYS A 273 7.84 -17.14 29.03
N VAL A 274 8.93 -17.15 28.27
CA VAL A 274 8.99 -17.83 26.98
C VAL A 274 10.44 -18.11 26.57
N LEU A 275 10.65 -19.23 25.88
CA LEU A 275 11.86 -19.49 25.11
C LEU A 275 11.52 -19.49 23.61
N ILE A 276 12.20 -18.66 22.84
CA ILE A 276 12.07 -18.56 21.38
C ILE A 276 13.43 -18.82 20.76
N GLU A 277 13.44 -19.69 19.75
CA GLU A 277 14.59 -19.89 18.85
C GLU A 277 14.08 -19.63 17.44
N ASP A 278 14.69 -18.67 16.75
CA ASP A 278 14.21 -18.27 15.44
C ASP A 278 15.36 -17.93 14.49
N TRP A 279 15.12 -18.18 13.20
CA TRP A 279 16.04 -17.93 12.12
C TRP A 279 15.23 -17.68 10.84
N PRO A 280 15.74 -16.88 9.90
CA PRO A 280 15.03 -16.64 8.67
C PRO A 280 15.02 -17.89 7.79
N ARG A 281 13.84 -18.25 7.25
CA ARG A 281 13.74 -19.26 6.18
C ARG A 281 14.48 -18.85 4.91
N PHE A 282 14.48 -17.54 4.60
CA PHE A 282 15.09 -16.98 3.41
C PHE A 282 15.95 -15.77 3.78
N HIS A 283 17.17 -15.71 3.23
CA HIS A 283 18.08 -14.57 3.44
C HIS A 283 17.62 -13.30 2.72
N PHE A 284 16.81 -13.40 1.66
CA PHE A 284 16.27 -12.27 0.92
C PHE A 284 14.78 -12.11 1.22
N ARG A 285 14.42 -11.04 1.95
CA ARG A 285 13.03 -10.75 2.34
C ARG A 285 12.72 -9.31 1.95
N GLY A 286 12.21 -9.15 0.73
CA GLY A 286 12.16 -7.87 0.03
C GLY A 286 10.80 -7.19 0.06
N LEU A 287 10.84 -5.86 0.06
CA LEU A 287 9.73 -4.98 -0.35
C LEU A 287 10.22 -4.09 -1.48
N MET A 288 9.45 -3.98 -2.56
CA MET A 288 9.70 -3.03 -3.63
C MET A 288 8.72 -1.86 -3.55
N LEU A 289 9.23 -0.63 -3.65
CA LEU A 289 8.42 0.59 -3.69
C LEU A 289 8.73 1.35 -4.97
N ASP A 290 7.68 1.62 -5.75
CA ASP A 290 7.72 2.46 -6.95
C ASP A 290 7.55 3.92 -6.58
N CYS A 291 8.63 4.70 -6.69
CA CYS A 291 8.60 6.16 -6.54
C CYS A 291 8.61 6.89 -7.89
N ALA A 292 8.73 6.16 -9.00
CA ALA A 292 8.80 6.74 -10.32
C ALA A 292 7.42 7.14 -10.82
N ARG A 293 6.43 6.24 -10.76
CA ARG A 293 5.06 6.48 -11.25
C ARG A 293 4.34 7.55 -10.44
N HIS A 294 4.47 7.49 -9.12
CA HIS A 294 4.02 8.52 -8.20
C HIS A 294 5.09 8.77 -7.16
N PHE A 295 5.37 10.04 -6.86
CA PHE A 295 6.37 10.39 -5.86
C PHE A 295 5.84 10.12 -4.46
N HIS A 296 6.68 9.51 -3.62
CA HIS A 296 6.43 9.32 -2.20
C HIS A 296 7.39 10.19 -1.40
N GLU A 297 6.86 10.95 -0.44
CA GLU A 297 7.68 11.79 0.45
C GLU A 297 8.61 10.94 1.32
N LYS A 298 9.72 11.54 1.76
CA LYS A 298 10.76 10.89 2.57
C LYS A 298 10.18 10.25 3.83
N GLU A 299 9.24 10.92 4.47
CA GLU A 299 8.57 10.48 5.69
C GLU A 299 7.79 9.17 5.46
N THR A 300 7.18 9.02 4.28
CA THR A 300 6.50 7.78 3.88
C THR A 300 7.50 6.65 3.70
N ILE A 301 8.66 6.93 3.11
CA ILE A 301 9.74 5.95 2.92
C ILE A 301 10.31 5.51 4.28
N LEU A 302 10.61 6.45 5.17
CA LEU A 302 11.12 6.13 6.52
C LEU A 302 10.12 5.28 7.31
N ARG A 303 8.84 5.66 7.33
CA ARG A 303 7.78 4.85 7.96
C ARG A 303 7.68 3.45 7.35
N THR A 304 7.90 3.32 6.05
CA THR A 304 7.91 2.02 5.36
C THR A 304 9.10 1.17 5.84
N LEU A 305 10.29 1.77 5.99
CA LEU A 305 11.47 1.08 6.52
C LEU A 305 11.28 0.64 7.98
N ASP A 306 10.61 1.45 8.81
CA ASP A 306 10.27 1.08 10.19
C ASP A 306 9.36 -0.16 10.23
N LEU A 307 8.32 -0.19 9.37
CA LEU A 307 7.43 -1.35 9.24
C LEU A 307 8.18 -2.57 8.71
N MET A 308 9.05 -2.40 7.71
CA MET A 308 9.90 -3.48 7.21
C MET A 308 10.76 -4.08 8.33
N ALA A 309 11.38 -3.24 9.15
CA ALA A 309 12.19 -3.67 10.28
C ALA A 309 11.34 -4.43 11.32
N GLN A 310 10.14 -3.94 11.64
CA GLN A 310 9.22 -4.59 12.58
C GLN A 310 8.81 -6.00 12.13
N TYR A 311 8.67 -6.22 10.82
CA TYR A 311 8.32 -7.51 10.23
C TYR A 311 9.52 -8.29 9.65
N ARG A 312 10.75 -7.89 10.01
CA ARG A 312 12.02 -8.54 9.65
C ARG A 312 12.28 -8.65 8.14
N LEU A 313 11.73 -7.73 7.33
CA LEU A 313 12.13 -7.55 5.93
C LEU A 313 13.49 -6.85 5.88
N ASN A 314 14.40 -7.35 5.05
CA ASN A 314 15.81 -6.93 5.07
C ASN A 314 16.33 -6.41 3.71
N ARG A 315 15.46 -6.28 2.71
CA ARG A 315 15.81 -5.75 1.39
C ARG A 315 14.76 -4.73 0.94
N PHE A 316 15.17 -3.49 0.78
CA PHE A 316 14.33 -2.44 0.20
C PHE A 316 14.73 -2.22 -1.25
N HIS A 317 13.91 -2.70 -2.18
CA HIS A 317 14.10 -2.46 -3.60
C HIS A 317 13.42 -1.13 -3.96
N TRP A 318 14.22 -0.09 -4.06
CA TRP A 318 13.74 1.25 -4.34
C TRP A 318 13.75 1.53 -5.84
N HIS A 319 12.56 1.54 -6.46
CA HIS A 319 12.41 1.81 -7.89
C HIS A 319 12.28 3.31 -8.12
N LEU A 320 13.39 3.93 -8.52
CA LEU A 320 13.59 5.38 -8.54
C LEU A 320 13.33 6.04 -9.90
N THR A 321 13.24 5.25 -10.97
CA THR A 321 13.21 5.76 -12.34
C THR A 321 12.30 4.93 -13.21
N ASP A 322 11.50 5.59 -14.04
CA ASP A 322 10.63 4.98 -15.04
C ASP A 322 10.25 6.03 -16.10
N ASP A 323 9.36 5.69 -17.04
CA ASP A 323 8.94 6.57 -18.13
C ASP A 323 8.40 7.93 -17.62
N GLU A 324 7.64 7.91 -16.51
CA GLU A 324 6.96 9.09 -15.96
C GLU A 324 7.75 9.84 -14.88
N GLY A 325 8.96 9.40 -14.52
CA GLY A 325 9.67 9.99 -13.40
C GLY A 325 11.12 9.59 -13.21
N TRP A 326 11.93 10.58 -12.85
CA TRP A 326 13.32 10.42 -12.41
C TRP A 326 13.47 11.03 -11.02
N ARG A 327 13.82 10.22 -10.00
CA ARG A 327 13.73 10.64 -8.58
C ARG A 327 15.06 10.73 -7.84
N VAL A 328 16.19 10.62 -8.54
CA VAL A 328 17.53 10.66 -7.95
C VAL A 328 18.37 11.76 -8.60
N GLU A 329 18.94 12.66 -7.81
CA GLU A 329 19.92 13.63 -8.33
C GLU A 329 21.20 12.89 -8.76
N ILE A 330 21.75 13.24 -9.93
CA ILE A 330 22.99 12.66 -10.49
C ILE A 330 24.04 13.74 -10.63
#